data_AF-A0AAW9H116-F1
#
_entry.id   AF-A0AAW9H116-F1
#
_cell.length_a   1.000
_cell.length_b   1.000
_cell.length_c   1.000
_cell.angle_alpha   90.00
_cell.angle_beta   90.00
_cell.angle_gamma   90.00
#
_symmetry.space_group_name_H-M   'P 1'
#
loop_
_entity.id
_entity.type
_entity.pdbx_description
1 polymer ?
#
loop_
_entity_poly.entity_id
_entity_poly.type
_entity_poly.pdbx_seq_one_letter_code
_entity_poly.pdbx_strand_id
1 'polypeptide(L)'
;MILPGYEPRSATIPAKVDYELSLEYQLEKVIWCVEKFSKRLRDDRHPNDLENETYFLFDTLINNVSTLAEYYFSNVVYSLIGTILDKPKKIEFRGLDNSNYIDKKKDIFKKFKIGELTKGTDVEKKEYLNRCNECFDRYLEFIISGRYDILHEINNHIKHNVRLRGFWLKPGSSKDDFIKYHFLRFTKDHEFLFKDKIIKSLLSIDYDEASQDNFELIFKNGKYNSVKKHGRFIFFANDDVVYVRGPSGAGLTSNSIVKKSYQLCLEIIKTLISSKTGYITELEKLNYFKEVIEREDNKLTLI
;
A
#
# COMPACT_ATOMS: atom_id res chain seq x y z
N MET A 1 -18.88 -2.40 15.29
CA MET A 1 -19.10 -1.75 16.60
C MET A 1 -18.59 -0.32 16.52
N ILE A 2 -19.52 0.63 16.36
CA ILE A 2 -19.23 2.07 16.28
C ILE A 2 -18.92 2.56 17.71
N LEU A 3 -17.84 3.34 17.86
CA LEU A 3 -17.62 4.08 19.11
C LEU A 3 -18.81 5.03 19.27
N PRO A 4 -19.54 5.03 20.40
CA PRO A 4 -20.72 5.88 20.58
C PRO A 4 -20.35 7.32 20.22
N GLY A 5 -21.23 7.97 19.47
CA GLY A 5 -21.03 9.32 18.92
C GLY A 5 -20.49 10.23 20.01
N TYR A 6 -19.22 10.61 19.85
CA TYR A 6 -18.54 11.55 20.75
C TYR A 6 -19.21 12.93 20.64
N GLU A 7 -18.95 13.85 21.58
CA GLU A 7 -19.24 15.29 21.41
C GLU A 7 -18.08 15.91 20.60
N PRO A 8 -18.04 15.87 19.25
CA PRO A 8 -16.99 16.57 18.53
C PRO A 8 -17.05 18.04 18.92
N ARG A 9 -15.92 18.64 19.32
CA ARG A 9 -15.86 20.09 19.44
C ARG A 9 -16.17 20.66 18.06
N SER A 10 -16.95 21.73 17.99
CA SER A 10 -17.42 22.32 16.73
C SER A 10 -16.28 22.57 15.73
N ALA A 11 -15.06 22.83 16.23
CA ALA A 11 -13.86 23.06 15.44
C ALA A 11 -13.20 21.81 14.81
N THR A 12 -13.48 20.59 15.29
CA THR A 12 -12.93 19.34 14.71
C THR A 12 -13.84 18.73 13.66
N ILE A 13 -15.10 19.17 13.57
CA ILE A 13 -16.08 18.71 12.57
C ILE A 13 -15.61 19.04 11.14
N PRO A 14 -15.12 20.26 10.83
CA PRO A 14 -14.61 20.57 9.48
C PRO A 14 -13.46 19.64 9.08
N ALA A 15 -12.49 19.42 9.98
CA ALA A 15 -11.36 18.54 9.71
C ALA A 15 -11.81 17.10 9.43
N LYS A 16 -12.79 16.58 10.17
CA LYS A 16 -13.39 15.26 9.90
C LYS A 16 -13.93 15.18 8.47
N VAL A 17 -14.78 16.14 8.08
CA VAL A 17 -15.40 16.17 6.74
C VAL A 17 -14.33 16.26 5.65
N ASP A 18 -13.33 17.13 5.83
CA ASP A 18 -12.24 17.30 4.87
C ASP A 18 -11.44 16.00 4.67
N TYR A 19 -11.13 15.27 5.74
CA TYR A 19 -10.41 13.99 5.64
C TYR A 19 -11.26 12.86 5.05
N GLU A 20 -12.58 12.87 5.27
CA GLU A 20 -13.49 11.91 4.64
C GLU A 20 -13.57 12.12 3.13
N LEU A 21 -13.83 13.36 2.70
CA LEU A 21 -13.88 13.71 1.27
C LEU A 21 -12.52 13.49 0.59
N SER A 22 -11.43 13.86 1.26
CA SER A 22 -10.09 13.66 0.71
C SER A 22 -9.76 12.17 0.57
N LEU A 23 -10.11 11.34 1.54
CA LEU A 23 -9.87 9.89 1.46
C LEU A 23 -10.65 9.26 0.31
N GLU A 24 -11.90 9.64 0.14
CA GLU A 24 -12.74 9.19 -0.97
C GLU A 24 -12.13 9.56 -2.33
N TYR A 25 -11.71 10.82 -2.49
CA TYR A 25 -11.02 11.26 -3.69
C TYR A 25 -9.71 10.51 -3.94
N GLN A 26 -8.90 10.24 -2.90
CA GLN A 26 -7.67 9.45 -3.08
C GLN A 26 -7.96 8.00 -3.46
N LEU A 27 -9.03 7.38 -2.94
CA LEU A 27 -9.46 6.04 -3.33
C LEU A 27 -9.81 5.99 -4.82
N GLU A 28 -10.67 6.91 -5.28
CA GLU A 28 -11.03 7.03 -6.70
C GLU A 28 -9.80 7.20 -7.58
N LYS A 29 -8.88 8.08 -7.16
CA LYS A 29 -7.66 8.38 -7.89
C LYS A 29 -6.75 7.17 -8.02
N VAL A 30 -6.57 6.38 -6.96
CA VAL A 30 -5.76 5.16 -7.00
C VAL A 30 -6.40 4.11 -7.90
N ILE A 31 -7.71 3.88 -7.77
CA ILE A 31 -8.46 2.94 -8.63
C ILE A 31 -8.28 3.31 -10.11
N TRP A 32 -8.49 4.59 -10.44
CA TRP A 32 -8.29 5.10 -11.79
C TRP A 32 -6.84 4.93 -12.29
N CYS A 33 -5.84 5.23 -11.45
CA CYS A 33 -4.43 5.07 -11.81
C CYS A 33 -4.10 3.62 -12.14
N VAL A 34 -4.59 2.67 -11.33
CA VAL A 34 -4.39 1.25 -11.56
C VAL A 34 -5.02 0.80 -12.87
N GLU A 35 -6.27 1.21 -13.14
CA GLU A 35 -6.97 0.87 -14.38
C GLU A 35 -6.25 1.41 -15.62
N LYS A 36 -5.84 2.69 -15.58
CA LYS A 36 -5.13 3.34 -16.69
C LYS A 36 -3.78 2.72 -16.93
N PHE A 37 -2.99 2.50 -15.88
CA PHE A 37 -1.70 1.84 -15.99
C PHE A 37 -1.86 0.41 -16.55
N SER A 38 -2.78 -0.38 -16.00
CA SER A 38 -2.96 -1.78 -16.40
C SER A 38 -3.44 -1.89 -17.85
N LYS A 39 -4.34 -1.00 -18.29
CA LYS A 39 -4.75 -0.92 -19.69
C LYS A 39 -3.58 -0.54 -20.58
N ARG A 40 -2.87 0.55 -20.25
CA ARG A 40 -1.76 1.04 -21.08
C ARG A 40 -0.64 0.02 -21.18
N LEU A 41 -0.28 -0.66 -20.09
CA LEU A 41 0.73 -1.71 -20.08
C LEU A 41 0.38 -2.87 -21.04
N ARG A 42 -0.90 -3.24 -21.13
CA ARG A 42 -1.37 -4.27 -22.09
C ARG A 42 -1.35 -3.80 -23.54
N ASP A 43 -1.63 -2.52 -23.76
CA ASP A 43 -1.73 -1.92 -25.09
C ASP A 43 -0.37 -1.43 -25.62
N ASP A 44 0.65 -1.35 -24.75
CA ASP A 44 1.97 -0.85 -25.10
C ASP A 44 2.68 -1.81 -26.07
N ARG A 45 3.05 -1.31 -27.26
CA ARG A 45 3.69 -2.08 -28.34
C ARG A 45 5.13 -1.67 -28.59
N HIS A 46 5.72 -0.83 -27.73
CA HIS A 46 7.12 -0.43 -27.91
C HIS A 46 8.06 -1.66 -27.80
N PRO A 47 8.91 -1.97 -28.79
CA PRO A 47 9.52 -3.29 -28.90
C PRO A 47 10.55 -3.58 -27.80
N ASN A 48 11.32 -2.59 -27.38
CA ASN A 48 12.45 -2.78 -26.46
C ASN A 48 12.26 -2.08 -25.11
N ASP A 49 11.08 -1.52 -24.86
CA ASP A 49 10.83 -0.74 -23.64
C ASP A 49 9.32 -0.51 -23.44
N LEU A 50 8.93 0.26 -22.42
CA LEU A 50 7.61 0.89 -22.33
C LEU A 50 7.63 2.32 -22.86
N GLU A 51 6.49 2.80 -23.31
CA GLU A 51 6.30 4.20 -23.68
C GLU A 51 6.36 5.13 -22.45
N ASN A 52 6.78 6.37 -22.67
CA ASN A 52 6.87 7.40 -21.63
C ASN A 52 5.56 7.61 -20.86
N GLU A 53 4.42 7.48 -21.54
CA GLU A 53 3.10 7.57 -20.91
C GLU A 53 2.83 6.42 -19.95
N THR A 54 3.14 5.18 -20.34
CA THR A 54 3.01 4.00 -19.48
C THR A 54 3.84 4.18 -18.21
N TYR A 55 5.03 4.76 -18.36
CA TYR A 55 5.90 5.09 -17.25
C TYR A 55 5.35 6.17 -16.34
N PHE A 56 4.86 7.27 -16.92
CA PHE A 56 4.23 8.34 -16.17
C PHE A 56 3.06 7.82 -15.32
N LEU A 57 2.21 6.96 -15.89
CA LEU A 57 1.08 6.35 -15.18
C LEU A 57 1.54 5.46 -14.02
N PHE A 58 2.63 4.71 -14.19
CA PHE A 58 3.17 3.85 -13.15
C PHE A 58 3.74 4.63 -11.96
N ASP A 59 4.53 5.68 -12.22
CA ASP A 59 5.08 6.52 -11.16
C ASP A 59 3.97 7.30 -10.46
N THR A 60 2.95 7.73 -11.22
CA THR A 60 1.74 8.36 -10.70
C THR A 60 0.98 7.41 -9.77
N LEU A 61 0.84 6.13 -10.14
CA LEU A 61 0.22 5.11 -9.29
C LEU A 61 0.94 5.00 -7.94
N ILE A 62 2.26 4.81 -7.96
CA ILE A 62 3.08 4.62 -6.75
C ILE A 62 2.96 5.83 -5.80
N ASN A 63 3.00 7.04 -6.34
CA ASN A 63 2.86 8.26 -5.55
C ASN A 63 1.45 8.42 -4.97
N ASN A 64 0.40 8.11 -5.73
CA ASN A 64 -0.99 8.23 -5.26
C ASN A 64 -1.34 7.15 -4.22
N VAL A 65 -0.82 5.93 -4.38
CA VAL A 65 -0.94 4.87 -3.37
C VAL A 65 -0.29 5.30 -2.06
N SER A 66 0.86 5.98 -2.15
CA SER A 66 1.51 6.49 -0.95
C SER A 66 0.70 7.58 -0.26
N THR A 67 0.18 8.50 -1.06
CA THR A 67 -0.72 9.58 -0.60
C THR A 67 -1.98 9.00 0.04
N LEU A 68 -2.60 7.96 -0.54
CA LEU A 68 -3.79 7.30 -0.01
C LEU A 68 -3.56 6.79 1.43
N ALA A 69 -2.41 6.16 1.71
CA ALA A 69 -2.10 5.68 3.04
C ALA A 69 -1.98 6.81 4.08
N GLU A 70 -1.43 7.97 3.69
CA GLU A 70 -1.32 9.14 4.56
C GLU A 70 -2.70 9.75 4.90
N TYR A 71 -3.57 9.85 3.89
CA TYR A 71 -4.95 10.31 4.09
C TYR A 71 -5.78 9.32 4.89
N TYR A 72 -5.59 8.01 4.67
CA TYR A 72 -6.25 6.97 5.45
C TYR A 72 -5.84 7.05 6.92
N PHE A 73 -4.54 7.14 7.22
CA PHE A 73 -4.07 7.34 8.59
C PHE A 73 -4.71 8.58 9.25
N SER A 74 -4.82 9.67 8.49
CA SER A 74 -5.45 10.89 8.98
C SER A 74 -6.94 10.74 9.25
N ASN A 75 -7.65 10.01 8.38
CA ASN A 75 -9.05 9.66 8.53
C ASN A 75 -9.28 8.74 9.75
N VAL A 76 -8.40 7.76 10.00
CA VAL A 76 -8.49 6.91 11.21
C VAL A 76 -8.48 7.77 12.48
N VAL A 77 -7.55 8.74 12.56
CA VAL A 77 -7.42 9.63 13.73
C VAL A 77 -8.64 10.54 13.90
N TYR A 78 -9.04 11.27 12.86
CA TYR A 78 -10.08 12.30 12.99
C TYR A 78 -11.52 11.81 12.81
N SER A 79 -11.75 10.83 11.94
CA SER A 79 -13.09 10.38 11.57
C SER A 79 -13.47 9.07 12.27
N LEU A 80 -12.63 8.03 12.20
CA LEU A 80 -13.03 6.70 12.69
C LEU A 80 -12.92 6.54 14.20
N ILE A 81 -11.88 7.12 14.80
CA ILE A 81 -11.67 7.07 16.26
C ILE A 81 -12.17 8.36 16.91
N GLY A 82 -11.77 9.50 16.33
CA GLY A 82 -12.13 10.82 16.82
C GLY A 82 -11.10 11.41 17.79
N THR A 83 -11.19 12.72 17.96
CA THR A 83 -10.30 13.52 18.83
C THR A 83 -11.10 14.55 19.60
N ILE A 84 -10.56 15.04 20.72
CA ILE A 84 -11.24 16.01 21.59
C ILE A 84 -10.60 17.41 21.53
N LEU A 85 -9.81 17.66 20.48
CA LEU A 85 -9.01 18.86 20.33
C LEU A 85 -9.86 20.13 20.19
N ASP A 86 -9.37 21.24 20.74
CA ASP A 86 -9.98 22.57 20.55
C ASP A 86 -9.82 23.09 19.13
N LYS A 87 -8.72 22.73 18.48
CA LYS A 87 -8.38 23.08 17.10
C LYS A 87 -7.69 21.89 16.44
N PRO A 88 -7.94 21.62 15.16
CA PRO A 88 -7.27 20.54 14.45
C PRO A 88 -5.76 20.78 14.42
N LYS A 89 -5.00 19.71 14.62
CA LYS A 89 -3.54 19.67 14.48
C LYS A 89 -3.16 18.99 13.17
N LYS A 90 -2.07 19.45 12.55
CA LYS A 90 -1.51 18.77 11.39
C LYS A 90 -1.11 17.33 11.75
N ILE A 91 -1.59 16.39 10.95
CA ILE A 91 -1.14 15.00 10.98
C ILE A 91 0.11 14.87 10.12
N GLU A 92 1.12 14.20 10.67
CA GLU A 92 2.30 13.79 9.93
C GLU A 92 2.38 12.29 10.00
N PHE A 93 2.22 11.62 8.85
CA PHE A 93 2.43 10.19 8.77
C PHE A 93 3.94 9.92 8.65
N ARG A 94 4.52 9.41 9.73
CA ARG A 94 5.90 8.92 9.75
C ARG A 94 5.82 7.41 9.94
N GLY A 95 5.97 6.66 8.84
CA GLY A 95 5.70 5.21 8.72
C GLY A 95 5.84 4.41 10.02
N LEU A 96 4.84 3.58 10.32
CA LEU A 96 4.76 2.76 11.53
C LEU A 96 5.26 1.36 11.22
N ASP A 97 6.09 0.81 12.11
CA ASP A 97 6.52 -0.58 12.07
C ASP A 97 6.55 -1.18 13.47
N ASN A 98 6.65 -2.50 13.59
CA ASN A 98 6.65 -3.20 14.87
C ASN A 98 7.75 -2.72 15.84
N SER A 99 8.85 -2.13 15.36
CA SER A 99 9.96 -1.68 16.20
C SER A 99 9.70 -0.31 16.87
N ASN A 100 8.88 0.55 16.25
CA ASN A 100 8.60 1.91 16.74
C ASN A 100 7.13 2.17 17.07
N TYR A 101 6.25 1.21 16.80
CA TYR A 101 4.82 1.40 16.84
C TYR A 101 4.28 1.73 18.24
N ILE A 102 4.76 1.08 19.31
CA ILE A 102 4.26 1.32 20.67
C ILE A 102 4.50 2.77 21.11
N ASP A 103 5.73 3.27 20.94
CA ASP A 103 6.09 4.63 21.32
C ASP A 103 5.35 5.66 20.46
N LYS A 104 5.29 5.43 19.14
CA LYS A 104 4.56 6.32 18.23
C LYS A 104 3.06 6.35 18.50
N LYS A 105 2.44 5.21 18.80
CA LYS A 105 1.02 5.15 19.16
C LYS A 105 0.75 5.98 20.40
N LYS A 106 1.58 5.85 21.43
CA LYS A 106 1.48 6.65 22.66
C LYS A 106 1.58 8.15 22.37
N ASP A 107 2.54 8.54 21.53
CA ASP A 107 2.71 9.94 21.11
C ASP A 107 1.51 10.46 20.31
N ILE A 108 0.95 9.65 19.40
CA ILE A 108 -0.25 9.99 18.62
C ILE A 108 -1.44 10.18 19.57
N PHE A 109 -1.69 9.23 20.47
CA PHE A 109 -2.80 9.31 21.41
C PHE A 109 -2.72 10.57 22.27
N LYS A 110 -1.53 10.87 22.80
CA LYS A 110 -1.28 12.09 23.59
C LYS A 110 -1.42 13.36 22.75
N LYS A 111 -0.82 13.39 21.55
CA LYS A 111 -0.82 14.58 20.68
C LYS A 111 -2.23 14.97 20.24
N PHE A 112 -3.06 13.98 19.92
CA PHE A 112 -4.41 14.16 19.39
C PHE A 112 -5.51 13.97 20.44
N LYS A 113 -5.16 13.74 21.71
CA LYS A 113 -6.10 13.48 22.81
C LYS A 113 -7.11 12.37 22.46
N ILE A 114 -6.60 11.25 21.98
CA ILE A 114 -7.42 10.08 21.62
C ILE A 114 -7.71 9.27 22.88
N GLY A 115 -8.95 8.81 23.04
CA GLY A 115 -9.35 8.00 24.20
C GLY A 115 -9.55 8.82 25.48
N GLU A 116 -9.54 10.16 25.40
CA GLU A 116 -9.84 11.05 26.53
C GLU A 116 -11.34 11.37 26.56
N LEU A 117 -12.01 11.12 27.70
CA LEU A 117 -13.38 11.59 27.93
C LEU A 117 -13.40 12.76 28.92
N THR A 118 -14.13 13.81 28.58
CA THR A 118 -14.32 14.99 29.44
C THR A 118 -15.25 14.72 30.62
N LYS A 119 -16.16 13.76 30.50
CA LYS A 119 -17.14 13.33 31.51
C LYS A 119 -17.13 11.80 31.63
N GLY A 120 -17.57 11.29 32.78
CA GLY A 120 -17.63 9.85 33.08
C GLY A 120 -16.72 9.45 34.24
N THR A 121 -16.99 8.25 34.77
CA THR A 121 -16.22 7.59 35.84
C THR A 121 -14.85 7.13 35.34
N ASP A 122 -13.93 6.85 36.26
CA ASP A 122 -12.59 6.35 35.90
C ASP A 122 -12.65 4.99 35.19
N VAL A 123 -13.65 4.16 35.50
CA VAL A 123 -13.90 2.88 34.83
C VAL A 123 -14.29 3.11 33.38
N GLU A 124 -15.29 3.96 33.13
CA GLU A 124 -15.75 4.28 31.77
C GLU A 124 -14.64 4.92 30.92
N LYS A 125 -13.83 5.81 31.52
CA LYS A 125 -12.66 6.40 30.85
C LYS A 125 -11.65 5.35 30.43
N LYS A 126 -11.35 4.39 31.31
CA LYS A 126 -10.41 3.30 31.03
C LYS A 126 -10.96 2.36 29.95
N GLU A 127 -12.23 2.00 30.03
CA GLU A 127 -12.89 1.17 29.01
C GLU A 127 -12.90 1.85 27.64
N TYR A 128 -13.21 3.15 27.59
CA TYR A 128 -13.19 3.91 26.34
C TYR A 128 -11.78 3.99 25.74
N LEU A 129 -10.77 4.30 26.55
CA LEU A 129 -9.38 4.30 26.10
C LEU A 129 -8.95 2.94 25.53
N ASN A 130 -9.33 1.84 26.19
CA ASN A 130 -9.04 0.49 25.69
C ASN A 130 -9.69 0.24 24.33
N ARG A 131 -10.97 0.61 24.17
CA ARG A 131 -11.67 0.49 22.87
C ARG A 131 -11.02 1.33 21.77
N CYS A 132 -10.57 2.54 22.09
CA CYS A 132 -9.83 3.38 21.14
C CYS A 132 -8.50 2.73 20.75
N ASN A 133 -7.78 2.11 21.69
CA ASN A 133 -6.56 1.37 21.42
C ASN A 133 -6.82 0.20 20.46
N GLU A 134 -7.82 -0.64 20.75
CA GLU A 134 -8.18 -1.80 19.92
C GLU A 134 -8.62 -1.38 18.51
N CYS A 135 -9.44 -0.33 18.40
CA CYS A 135 -9.87 0.20 17.11
C CYS A 135 -8.70 0.76 16.29
N PHE A 136 -7.78 1.49 16.92
CA PHE A 136 -6.58 2.01 16.24
C PHE A 136 -5.75 0.89 15.62
N ASP A 137 -5.57 -0.20 16.37
CA ASP A 137 -4.74 -1.33 15.97
C ASP A 137 -5.39 -2.07 14.81
N ARG A 138 -6.68 -2.36 14.96
CA ARG A 138 -7.47 -3.01 13.91
C ARG A 138 -7.49 -2.18 12.62
N TYR A 139 -7.72 -0.88 12.71
CA TYR A 139 -7.83 -0.03 11.51
C TYR A 139 -6.49 0.20 10.81
N LEU A 140 -5.36 0.12 11.53
CA LEU A 140 -4.03 0.33 10.97
C LEU A 140 -3.22 -0.95 10.80
N GLU A 141 -3.82 -2.13 11.02
CA GLU A 141 -3.13 -3.43 10.97
C GLU A 141 -2.35 -3.65 9.66
N PHE A 142 -2.90 -3.25 8.51
CA PHE A 142 -2.20 -3.34 7.22
C PHE A 142 -0.91 -2.50 7.16
N ILE A 143 -0.88 -1.36 7.85
CA ILE A 143 0.29 -0.50 7.95
C ILE A 143 1.27 -1.07 8.98
N ILE A 144 0.77 -1.43 10.17
CA ILE A 144 1.59 -1.94 11.30
C ILE A 144 2.31 -3.25 10.94
N SER A 145 1.60 -4.17 10.28
CA SER A 145 2.15 -5.46 9.84
C SER A 145 3.21 -5.36 8.73
N GLY A 146 3.51 -4.15 8.21
CA GLY A 146 4.47 -3.96 7.14
C GLY A 146 3.98 -4.45 5.77
N ARG A 147 2.67 -4.72 5.59
CA ARG A 147 2.11 -5.09 4.27
C ARG A 147 2.14 -3.92 3.28
N TYR A 148 2.13 -2.68 3.78
CA TYR A 148 2.27 -1.43 3.01
C TYR A 148 3.73 -1.01 2.74
N ASP A 149 4.67 -1.55 3.51
CA ASP A 149 6.01 -1.00 3.64
C ASP A 149 6.81 -0.96 2.33
N ILE A 150 6.55 -1.92 1.44
CA ILE A 150 7.16 -2.00 0.11
C ILE A 150 6.77 -0.81 -0.77
N LEU A 151 5.51 -0.38 -0.72
CA LEU A 151 5.00 0.73 -1.54
C LEU A 151 5.61 2.06 -1.08
N HIS A 152 5.73 2.25 0.24
CA HIS A 152 6.35 3.44 0.81
C HIS A 152 7.84 3.56 0.44
N GLU A 153 8.59 2.47 0.51
CA GLU A 153 10.01 2.47 0.14
C GLU A 153 10.25 2.69 -1.34
N ILE A 154 9.43 2.07 -2.19
CA ILE A 154 9.50 2.28 -3.64
C ILE A 154 9.22 3.75 -3.97
N ASN A 155 8.22 4.37 -3.34
CA ASN A 155 7.94 5.79 -3.54
C ASN A 155 9.11 6.68 -3.12
N ASN A 156 9.72 6.39 -1.96
CA ASN A 156 10.91 7.12 -1.52
C ASN A 156 12.08 6.96 -2.50
N HIS A 157 12.31 5.74 -3.00
CA HIS A 157 13.36 5.48 -3.99
C HIS A 157 13.14 6.25 -5.31
N ILE A 158 11.93 6.20 -5.88
CA ILE A 158 11.61 6.84 -7.16
C ILE A 158 11.70 8.37 -7.08
N LYS A 159 11.47 8.98 -5.91
CA LYS A 159 11.64 10.43 -5.70
C LYS A 159 13.09 10.90 -5.77
N HIS A 160 14.05 10.02 -5.48
CA HIS A 160 15.45 10.39 -5.30
C HIS A 160 16.40 9.83 -6.35
N ASN A 161 15.95 8.95 -7.26
CA ASN A 161 16.82 8.30 -8.23
C ASN A 161 16.24 8.29 -9.64
N VAL A 162 17.15 8.26 -10.62
CA VAL A 162 16.82 7.90 -11.99
C VAL A 162 16.31 6.46 -11.98
N ARG A 163 15.19 6.27 -12.67
CA ARG A 163 14.35 5.07 -12.56
C ARG A 163 15.06 3.87 -13.20
N LEU A 164 15.69 3.03 -12.38
CA LEU A 164 16.25 1.77 -12.84
C LEU A 164 15.13 0.75 -13.07
N ARG A 165 15.05 0.25 -14.29
CA ARG A 165 13.91 -0.56 -14.77
C ARG A 165 14.41 -1.81 -15.45
N GLY A 166 13.62 -2.86 -15.38
CA GLY A 166 13.86 -4.09 -16.11
C GLY A 166 12.60 -4.52 -16.84
N PHE A 167 12.80 -5.04 -18.03
CA PHE A 167 11.74 -5.60 -18.85
C PHE A 167 12.16 -6.97 -19.36
N TRP A 168 11.17 -7.82 -19.56
CA TRP A 168 11.29 -9.05 -20.31
C TRP A 168 10.14 -9.17 -21.29
N LEU A 169 10.43 -9.66 -22.50
CA LEU A 169 9.45 -9.91 -23.54
C LEU A 169 9.21 -11.41 -23.66
N LYS A 170 7.95 -11.83 -23.55
CA LYS A 170 7.52 -13.18 -23.88
C LYS A 170 6.82 -13.17 -25.23
N PRO A 171 7.17 -14.07 -26.17
CA PRO A 171 6.41 -14.21 -27.42
C PRO A 171 4.93 -14.48 -27.15
N GLY A 172 4.06 -13.81 -27.89
CA GLY A 172 2.60 -13.98 -27.83
C GLY A 172 2.11 -15.10 -28.75
N SER A 173 0.80 -15.15 -28.95
CA SER A 173 0.12 -16.15 -29.79
C SER A 173 0.33 -15.95 -31.30
N SER A 174 0.72 -14.75 -31.73
CA SER A 174 1.04 -14.43 -33.12
C SER A 174 2.50 -13.95 -33.25
N LYS A 175 3.03 -13.95 -34.47
CA LYS A 175 4.43 -13.59 -34.77
C LYS A 175 4.80 -12.17 -34.34
N ASP A 176 3.81 -11.29 -34.24
CA ASP A 176 3.95 -9.87 -33.90
C ASP A 176 3.38 -9.53 -32.50
N ASP A 177 2.85 -10.52 -31.77
CA ASP A 177 2.42 -10.34 -30.38
C ASP A 177 3.56 -10.65 -29.42
N PHE A 178 3.65 -9.85 -28.35
CA PHE A 178 4.49 -10.14 -27.20
C PHE A 178 3.82 -9.65 -25.92
N ILE A 179 4.02 -10.41 -24.84
CA ILE A 179 3.61 -10.05 -23.48
C ILE A 179 4.81 -9.42 -22.79
N LYS A 180 4.63 -8.18 -22.31
CA LYS A 180 5.65 -7.46 -21.55
C LYS A 180 5.55 -7.75 -20.08
N TYR A 181 6.64 -8.22 -19.50
CA TYR A 181 6.82 -8.32 -18.05
C TYR A 181 7.73 -7.18 -17.62
N HIS A 182 7.12 -6.13 -17.06
CA HIS A 182 7.85 -4.99 -16.53
C HIS A 182 8.03 -5.11 -15.01
N PHE A 183 9.20 -4.72 -14.53
CA PHE A 183 9.54 -4.67 -13.12
C PHE A 183 10.42 -3.47 -12.79
N LEU A 184 10.25 -2.93 -11.59
CA LEU A 184 11.19 -2.00 -11.01
C LEU A 184 12.48 -2.73 -10.69
N ARG A 185 13.62 -2.14 -11.04
CA ARG A 185 14.93 -2.70 -10.77
C ARG A 185 15.68 -1.82 -9.79
N PHE A 186 16.36 -2.46 -8.86
CA PHE A 186 17.22 -1.85 -7.87
C PHE A 186 18.62 -2.45 -7.99
N THR A 187 19.61 -1.66 -7.65
CA THR A 187 21.04 -2.04 -7.64
C THR A 187 21.60 -1.84 -6.24
N LYS A 188 22.74 -2.49 -5.94
CA LYS A 188 23.43 -2.35 -4.64
C LYS A 188 23.76 -0.88 -4.32
N ASP A 189 24.06 -0.06 -5.33
CA ASP A 189 24.37 1.36 -5.15
C ASP A 189 23.24 2.14 -4.48
N HIS A 190 21.98 1.68 -4.62
CA HIS A 190 20.80 2.32 -4.05
C HIS A 190 20.26 1.60 -2.81
N GLU A 191 20.97 0.59 -2.30
CA GLU A 191 20.54 -0.23 -1.17
C GLU A 191 20.29 0.59 0.10
N PHE A 192 21.07 1.65 0.30
CA PHE A 192 21.00 2.55 1.46
C PHE A 192 19.65 3.30 1.60
N LEU A 193 18.85 3.37 0.54
CA LEU A 193 17.54 4.05 0.54
C LEU A 193 16.41 3.19 1.09
N PHE A 194 16.62 1.87 1.17
CA PHE A 194 15.70 0.96 1.82
C PHE A 194 16.02 0.94 3.32
N LYS A 195 15.04 0.88 4.21
CA LYS A 195 15.32 0.93 5.66
C LYS A 195 15.71 -0.44 6.21
N ASP A 196 14.93 -1.47 5.91
CA ASP A 196 15.32 -2.88 6.09
C ASP A 196 14.25 -3.80 5.51
N LYS A 197 14.28 -4.01 4.20
CA LYS A 197 13.20 -4.70 3.50
C LYS A 197 13.72 -5.69 2.49
N ILE A 198 12.80 -6.57 2.09
CA ILE A 198 12.99 -7.71 1.20
C ILE A 198 13.87 -7.37 -0.02
N ILE A 199 13.78 -6.14 -0.55
CA ILE A 199 14.65 -5.66 -1.64
C ILE A 199 16.14 -5.65 -1.26
N LYS A 200 16.54 -5.17 -0.08
CA LYS A 200 17.94 -5.26 0.38
C LYS A 200 18.39 -6.70 0.41
N SER A 201 17.61 -7.56 1.06
CA SER A 201 17.94 -8.98 1.21
C SER A 201 18.06 -9.68 -0.14
N LEU A 202 17.19 -9.35 -1.12
CA LEU A 202 17.30 -9.82 -2.50
C LEU A 202 18.57 -9.31 -3.19
N LEU A 203 18.99 -8.07 -2.94
CA LEU A 203 20.21 -7.50 -3.49
C LEU A 203 21.48 -8.13 -2.88
N SER A 204 21.41 -8.60 -1.64
CA SER A 204 22.53 -9.26 -0.95
C SER A 204 22.76 -10.69 -1.43
N ILE A 205 21.73 -11.38 -1.93
CA ILE A 205 21.83 -12.78 -2.39
C ILE A 205 22.72 -12.90 -3.61
N ASP A 206 23.58 -13.91 -3.62
CA ASP A 206 24.39 -14.24 -4.78
C ASP A 206 23.53 -14.73 -5.94
N TYR A 207 23.81 -14.27 -7.16
CA TYR A 207 22.98 -14.61 -8.32
C TYR A 207 23.11 -16.09 -8.68
N ASP A 208 24.32 -16.66 -8.59
CA ASP A 208 24.57 -18.03 -8.98
C ASP A 208 23.89 -18.98 -8.01
N GLU A 209 23.89 -18.64 -6.71
CA GLU A 209 23.10 -19.33 -5.68
C GLU A 209 21.59 -19.26 -5.96
N ALA A 210 21.05 -18.07 -6.21
CA ALA A 210 19.63 -17.88 -6.53
C ALA A 210 19.20 -18.60 -7.82
N SER A 211 20.14 -18.88 -8.73
CA SER A 211 19.89 -19.49 -10.03
C SER A 211 19.78 -21.01 -10.01
N GLN A 212 20.06 -21.64 -8.86
CA GLN A 212 19.95 -23.09 -8.66
C GLN A 212 18.49 -23.55 -8.70
N ASP A 213 18.28 -24.77 -9.22
CA ASP A 213 16.96 -25.38 -9.29
C ASP A 213 16.41 -25.59 -7.86
N ASN A 214 15.14 -25.27 -7.66
CA ASN A 214 14.44 -25.33 -6.37
C ASN A 214 15.00 -24.41 -5.27
N PHE A 215 15.70 -23.32 -5.63
CA PHE A 215 16.09 -22.31 -4.64
C PHE A 215 14.83 -21.71 -3.97
N GLU A 216 14.71 -21.90 -2.66
CA GLU A 216 13.70 -21.29 -1.82
C GLU A 216 14.26 -20.03 -1.17
N LEU A 217 13.56 -18.93 -1.38
CA LEU A 217 13.91 -17.64 -0.83
C LEU A 217 13.10 -17.43 0.46
N ILE A 218 13.77 -17.37 1.61
CA ILE A 218 13.14 -17.22 2.92
C ILE A 218 13.42 -15.83 3.48
N PHE A 219 12.37 -15.02 3.68
CA PHE A 219 12.51 -13.66 4.24
C PHE A 219 11.44 -13.33 5.27
N LYS A 220 11.85 -12.85 6.45
CA LYS A 220 10.96 -12.29 7.49
C LYS A 220 9.68 -13.13 7.72
N ASN A 221 9.80 -14.46 7.67
CA ASN A 221 8.73 -15.48 7.81
C ASN A 221 7.90 -15.82 6.56
N GLY A 222 8.22 -15.26 5.39
CA GLY A 222 7.65 -15.65 4.10
C GLY A 222 8.58 -16.59 3.34
N LYS A 223 8.00 -17.62 2.72
CA LYS A 223 8.68 -18.47 1.72
C LYS A 223 8.29 -18.01 0.33
N TYR A 224 9.28 -17.83 -0.53
CA TYR A 224 9.11 -17.44 -1.91
C TYR A 224 9.76 -18.49 -2.79
N ASN A 225 8.96 -19.08 -3.66
CA ASN A 225 9.43 -20.13 -4.54
C ASN A 225 9.86 -19.53 -5.87
N SER A 226 10.93 -20.06 -6.44
CA SER A 226 11.25 -19.80 -7.85
C SER A 226 10.11 -20.31 -8.72
N VAL A 227 9.47 -19.41 -9.47
CA VAL A 227 8.29 -19.75 -10.29
C VAL A 227 8.57 -19.77 -11.78
N LYS A 228 9.47 -18.90 -12.26
CA LYS A 228 9.91 -18.84 -13.66
C LYS A 228 11.32 -18.29 -13.78
N LYS A 229 12.04 -18.72 -14.81
CA LYS A 229 13.32 -18.13 -15.25
C LYS A 229 13.16 -17.64 -16.69
N HIS A 230 13.52 -16.39 -16.92
CA HIS A 230 13.45 -15.75 -18.23
C HIS A 230 14.79 -15.07 -18.55
N GLY A 231 15.54 -15.68 -19.47
CA GLY A 231 16.92 -15.27 -19.74
C GLY A 231 17.76 -15.32 -18.45
N ARG A 232 18.30 -14.17 -18.05
CA ARG A 232 19.08 -14.01 -16.80
C ARG A 232 18.25 -13.55 -15.61
N PHE A 233 16.92 -13.48 -15.72
CA PHE A 233 16.05 -13.07 -14.62
C PHE A 233 15.34 -14.27 -14.00
N ILE A 234 15.35 -14.32 -12.68
CA ILE A 234 14.69 -15.35 -11.87
C ILE A 234 13.56 -14.67 -11.12
N PHE A 235 12.37 -15.26 -11.17
CA PHE A 235 11.18 -14.71 -10.54
C PHE A 235 10.82 -15.53 -9.32
N PHE A 236 10.69 -14.86 -8.18
CA PHE A 236 10.34 -15.45 -6.89
C PHE A 236 8.96 -14.94 -6.49
N ALA A 237 8.00 -15.84 -6.31
CA ALA A 237 6.63 -15.46 -5.98
C ALA A 237 6.22 -15.95 -4.58
N ASN A 238 5.39 -15.15 -3.93
CA ASN A 238 4.40 -15.60 -2.96
C ASN A 238 3.01 -15.22 -3.48
N ASP A 239 1.94 -15.56 -2.73
CA ASP A 239 0.54 -15.38 -3.17
C ASP A 239 0.20 -13.94 -3.63
N ASP A 240 0.97 -12.93 -3.21
CA ASP A 240 0.66 -11.52 -3.44
C ASP A 240 1.72 -10.74 -4.24
N VAL A 241 2.94 -11.25 -4.33
CA VAL A 241 4.10 -10.46 -4.74
C VAL A 241 5.07 -11.33 -5.52
N VAL A 242 5.55 -10.79 -6.63
CA VAL A 242 6.61 -11.36 -7.45
C VAL A 242 7.82 -10.44 -7.43
N TYR A 243 8.89 -10.96 -6.86
CA TYR A 243 10.22 -10.38 -6.91
C TYR A 243 11.01 -10.92 -8.09
N VAL A 244 11.99 -10.13 -8.53
CA VAL A 244 12.88 -10.47 -9.63
C VAL A 244 14.32 -10.40 -9.14
N ARG A 245 15.15 -11.38 -9.47
CA ARG A 245 16.61 -11.32 -9.32
C ARG A 245 17.25 -11.44 -10.71
N GLY A 246 17.94 -10.40 -11.16
CA GLY A 246 18.85 -10.45 -12.31
C GLY A 246 20.30 -10.61 -11.84
N PRO A 247 21.32 -10.58 -12.71
CA PRO A 247 22.72 -10.72 -12.29
C PRO A 247 23.19 -9.55 -11.42
N SER A 248 22.91 -8.32 -11.88
CA SER A 248 23.38 -7.08 -11.25
C SER A 248 22.27 -6.27 -10.61
N GLY A 249 21.24 -6.93 -10.06
CA GLY A 249 20.17 -6.25 -9.34
C GLY A 249 19.00 -7.16 -8.98
N ALA A 250 18.06 -6.59 -8.24
CA ALA A 250 16.81 -7.21 -7.84
C ALA A 250 15.64 -6.25 -8.06
N GLY A 251 14.41 -6.73 -7.96
CA GLY A 251 13.26 -5.95 -8.39
C GLY A 251 11.92 -6.48 -7.95
N LEU A 252 10.88 -5.74 -8.35
CA LEU A 252 9.49 -6.07 -8.09
C LEU A 252 8.66 -5.85 -9.36
N THR A 253 7.81 -6.80 -9.73
CA THR A 253 6.97 -6.66 -10.93
C THR A 253 5.91 -5.57 -10.75
N SER A 254 5.60 -4.86 -11.84
CA SER A 254 4.54 -3.85 -11.82
C SER A 254 3.18 -4.42 -11.44
N ASN A 255 2.88 -5.65 -11.84
CA ASN A 255 1.63 -6.32 -11.47
C ASN A 255 1.57 -6.58 -9.96
N SER A 256 2.70 -6.82 -9.29
CA SER A 256 2.72 -6.92 -7.83
C SER A 256 2.40 -5.58 -7.16
N ILE A 257 2.86 -4.46 -7.72
CA ILE A 257 2.51 -3.11 -7.24
C ILE A 257 1.03 -2.84 -7.44
N VAL A 258 0.49 -3.19 -8.61
CA VAL A 258 -0.95 -3.10 -8.90
C VAL A 258 -1.76 -3.91 -7.87
N LYS A 259 -1.39 -5.19 -7.64
CA LYS A 259 -2.05 -6.06 -6.65
C LYS A 259 -2.00 -5.45 -5.24
N LYS A 260 -0.83 -4.99 -4.80
CA LYS A 260 -0.68 -4.35 -3.48
C LYS A 260 -1.47 -3.05 -3.35
N SER A 261 -1.64 -2.31 -4.45
CA SER A 261 -2.47 -1.10 -4.51
C SER A 261 -3.95 -1.43 -4.32
N TYR A 262 -4.45 -2.45 -5.03
CA TYR A 262 -5.81 -2.96 -4.85
C TYR A 262 -6.06 -3.50 -3.45
N GLN A 263 -5.11 -4.27 -2.89
CA GLN A 263 -5.20 -4.76 -1.53
C GLN A 263 -5.34 -3.62 -0.51
N LEU A 264 -4.53 -2.55 -0.63
CA LEU A 264 -4.68 -1.38 0.23
C LEU A 264 -6.07 -0.74 0.11
N CYS A 265 -6.56 -0.53 -1.12
CA CYS A 265 -7.90 0.02 -1.32
C CYS A 265 -8.99 -0.85 -0.68
N LEU A 266 -8.92 -2.18 -0.85
CA LEU A 266 -9.90 -3.11 -0.28
C LEU A 266 -9.87 -3.10 1.26
N GLU A 267 -8.70 -3.05 1.89
CA GLU A 267 -8.57 -2.98 3.35
C GLU A 267 -9.20 -1.68 3.90
N ILE A 268 -8.96 -0.55 3.22
CA ILE A 268 -9.58 0.74 3.55
C ILE A 268 -11.10 0.65 3.38
N ILE A 269 -11.58 0.19 2.23
CA ILE A 269 -13.01 0.10 1.92
C ILE A 269 -13.74 -0.81 2.93
N LYS A 270 -13.18 -1.98 3.25
CA LYS A 270 -13.74 -2.89 4.26
C LYS A 270 -13.86 -2.21 5.62
N THR A 271 -12.82 -1.47 6.01
CA THR A 271 -12.84 -0.68 7.25
C THR A 271 -13.94 0.37 7.22
N LEU A 272 -14.03 1.16 6.15
CA LEU A 272 -15.05 2.21 6.00
C LEU A 272 -16.47 1.64 6.04
N ILE A 273 -16.76 0.57 5.28
CA ILE A 273 -18.06 -0.11 5.28
C ILE A 273 -18.45 -0.55 6.69
N SER A 274 -17.51 -1.15 7.43
CA SER A 274 -17.77 -1.63 8.80
C SER A 274 -18.04 -0.50 9.81
N SER A 275 -17.61 0.73 9.48
CA SER A 275 -17.67 1.90 10.36
C SER A 275 -18.86 2.84 10.05
N LYS A 276 -19.41 2.79 8.83
CA LYS A 276 -20.45 3.72 8.33
C LYS A 276 -21.84 3.08 8.26
N THR A 277 -22.25 2.32 9.27
CA THR A 277 -23.59 1.68 9.25
C THR A 277 -24.71 2.73 9.24
N GLY A 278 -25.58 2.70 8.24
CA GLY A 278 -26.73 3.62 8.10
C GLY A 278 -26.58 4.70 7.02
N TYR A 279 -25.40 4.86 6.42
CA TYR A 279 -25.15 5.82 5.32
C TYR A 279 -25.32 5.14 3.95
N ILE A 280 -26.58 4.92 3.52
CA ILE A 280 -26.93 4.09 2.35
C ILE A 280 -26.15 4.47 1.08
N THR A 281 -26.18 5.74 0.68
CA THR A 281 -25.51 6.21 -0.56
C THR A 281 -23.99 6.05 -0.52
N GLU A 282 -23.36 6.31 0.63
CA GLU A 282 -21.92 6.12 0.79
C GLU A 282 -21.55 4.62 0.75
N LEU A 283 -22.38 3.77 1.36
CA LEU A 283 -22.20 2.32 1.33
C LEU A 283 -22.35 1.76 -0.08
N GLU A 284 -23.33 2.23 -0.87
CA GLU A 284 -23.48 1.85 -2.28
C GLU A 284 -22.23 2.17 -3.09
N LYS A 285 -21.68 3.38 -2.94
CA LYS A 285 -20.46 3.79 -3.62
C LYS A 285 -19.23 2.97 -3.21
N LEU A 286 -19.06 2.72 -1.91
CA LEU A 286 -17.96 1.89 -1.39
C LEU A 286 -18.07 0.43 -1.87
N ASN A 287 -19.27 -0.13 -1.90
CA ASN A 287 -19.51 -1.47 -2.44
C ASN A 287 -19.22 -1.53 -3.95
N TYR A 288 -19.62 -0.50 -4.71
CA TYR A 288 -19.26 -0.41 -6.13
C TYR A 288 -17.74 -0.41 -6.33
N PHE A 289 -16.98 0.40 -5.57
CA PHE A 289 -15.51 0.38 -5.65
C PHE A 289 -14.94 -0.99 -5.30
N LYS A 290 -15.46 -1.63 -4.25
CA LYS A 290 -15.05 -2.97 -3.86
C LYS A 290 -15.25 -3.98 -5.00
N GLU A 291 -16.43 -4.00 -5.62
CA GLU A 291 -16.75 -4.90 -6.74
C GLU A 291 -15.86 -4.66 -7.95
N VAL A 292 -15.61 -3.39 -8.30
CA VAL A 292 -14.69 -3.03 -9.39
C VAL A 292 -13.30 -3.58 -9.11
N ILE A 293 -12.77 -3.34 -7.91
CA ILE A 293 -11.43 -3.80 -7.54
C ILE A 293 -11.34 -5.32 -7.53
N GLU A 294 -12.29 -6.02 -6.90
CA GLU A 294 -12.31 -7.49 -6.83
C GLU A 294 -12.38 -8.11 -8.24
N ARG A 295 -13.18 -7.52 -9.14
CA ARG A 295 -13.26 -7.96 -10.53
C ARG A 295 -11.95 -7.79 -11.29
N GLU A 296 -11.27 -6.66 -11.13
CA GLU A 296 -10.02 -6.39 -11.86
C GLU A 296 -8.82 -7.13 -11.25
N ASP A 297 -8.76 -7.30 -9.93
CA ASP A 297 -7.71 -8.08 -9.25
C ASP A 297 -7.75 -9.56 -9.68
N ASN A 298 -8.96 -10.13 -9.84
CA ASN A 298 -9.13 -11.50 -10.34
C ASN A 298 -8.64 -11.72 -11.78
N LYS A 299 -8.52 -10.66 -12.59
CA LYS A 299 -7.98 -10.73 -13.96
C LYS A 299 -6.45 -10.57 -13.97
N LEU A 300 -5.85 -10.14 -12.86
CA LEU A 300 -4.45 -9.79 -12.80
C LEU A 300 -3.57 -11.04 -12.77
N THR A 301 -2.79 -11.24 -13.82
CA THR A 301 -1.77 -12.29 -13.86
C THR A 301 -0.45 -11.73 -13.34
N LEU A 302 0.08 -12.30 -12.26
CA LEU A 302 1.35 -11.84 -11.69
C LEU A 302 2.57 -12.22 -12.54
N ILE A 303 2.54 -13.38 -13.22
CA ILE A 303 3.54 -13.86 -14.21
C ILE A 303 2.91 -14.81 -15.24
#